data_AF-A0A8T4SJ28-F1
#
_entry.id   AF-A0A8T4SJ28-F1
#
_cell.length_a   1.000
_cell.length_b   1.000
_cell.length_c   1.000
_cell.angle_alpha   90.00
_cell.angle_beta   90.00
_cell.angle_gamma   90.00
#
_symmetry.space_group_name_H-M   'P 1'
#
loop_
_entity.id
_entity.type
_entity.pdbx_description
1 polymer ?
#
loop_
_entity_poly.entity_id
_entity_poly.type
_entity_poly.pdbx_seq_one_letter_code
_entity_poly.pdbx_strand_id
1 'polypeptide(L)' 'MRILKALKKLHKVVTGTIINIVNFILLLPVYFIGVGITSIIAKLFKKGFLNLKKENKKSYWTNNEVKKGEIEDYYRQF' A
#
# COMPACT_ATOMS: atom_id res chain seq x y z
N MET A 1 -2.48 -45.67 -14.69
CA MET A 1 -3.22 -44.79 -13.74
C MET A 1 -2.53 -43.42 -13.50
N ARG A 2 -1.96 -42.76 -14.53
CA ARG A 2 -1.29 -41.44 -14.40
C ARG A 2 -2.14 -40.31 -14.99
N ILE A 3 -2.82 -40.58 -16.10
CA ILE A 3 -3.72 -39.64 -16.80
C ILE A 3 -4.88 -39.19 -15.91
N LEU A 4 -5.51 -40.12 -15.19
CA LEU A 4 -6.63 -39.82 -14.29
C LEU A 4 -6.23 -38.89 -13.12
N LYS A 5 -4.99 -39.02 -12.62
CA LYS A 5 -4.45 -38.13 -11.57
C LYS A 5 -4.18 -36.73 -12.12
N ALA A 6 -3.65 -36.65 -13.33
CA ALA A 6 -3.43 -35.37 -14.02
C ALA A 6 -4.76 -34.63 -14.27
N LEU A 7 -5.81 -35.35 -14.70
CA LEU A 7 -7.12 -34.77 -14.95
C LEU A 7 -7.77 -34.20 -13.68
N LYS A 8 -7.68 -34.94 -12.57
CA LYS A 8 -8.16 -34.47 -11.25
C LYS A 8 -7.39 -33.23 -10.76
N LYS A 9 -6.08 -33.17 -11.00
CA LYS A 9 -5.25 -32.01 -10.66
C LYS A 9 -5.65 -30.79 -11.49
N LEU A 10 -5.86 -30.96 -12.79
CA LEU A 10 -6.31 -29.89 -13.68
C LEU A 10 -7.66 -29.33 -13.23
N HIS A 11 -8.64 -30.21 -12.99
CA HIS A 11 -9.96 -29.81 -12.51
C HIS A 11 -9.88 -28.97 -11.22
N LYS A 12 -9.08 -29.42 -10.24
CA LYS A 12 -8.88 -28.70 -8.97
C LYS A 12 -8.26 -27.30 -9.17
N VAL A 13 -7.33 -27.16 -10.10
CA VAL A 13 -6.70 -25.86 -10.40
C VAL A 13 -7.69 -24.94 -11.10
N VAL A 14 -8.41 -25.43 -12.11
CA VAL A 14 -9.39 -24.63 -12.87
C VAL A 14 -10.52 -24.13 -11.96
N THR A 15 -11.09 -25.01 -11.13
CA THR A 15 -12.13 -24.62 -10.19
C THR A 15 -11.61 -23.63 -9.15
N GLY A 16 -10.40 -23.84 -8.63
CA GLY A 16 -9.75 -22.88 -7.73
C GLY A 16 -9.59 -21.49 -8.35
N THR A 17 -9.16 -21.42 -9.61
CA THR A 17 -9.01 -20.14 -10.33
C THR A 17 -10.35 -19.44 -10.53
N ILE A 18 -11.40 -20.17 -10.92
CA ILE A 18 -12.74 -19.60 -11.12
C ILE A 18 -13.29 -19.06 -9.79
N ILE A 19 -13.14 -19.81 -8.70
CA ILE A 19 -13.56 -19.35 -7.36
C ILE A 19 -12.86 -18.05 -6.99
N ASN A 20 -11.55 -17.96 -7.23
CA ASN A 20 -10.79 -16.74 -6.93
C ASN A 20 -11.25 -15.54 -7.77
N ILE A 21 -11.53 -15.75 -9.05
CA ILE A 21 -12.03 -14.69 -9.94
C ILE A 21 -13.40 -14.20 -9.47
N VAL A 22 -14.31 -15.12 -9.16
CA VAL A 22 -15.65 -14.78 -8.67
C VAL A 22 -15.57 -14.03 -7.34
N ASN A 23 -14.73 -14.49 -6.40
CA ASN A 23 -14.51 -13.80 -5.12
C ASN A 23 -13.94 -12.39 -5.33
N PHE A 24 -13.00 -12.22 -6.26
CA PHE A 24 -12.45 -10.91 -6.59
C PHE A 24 -13.53 -9.97 -7.14
N ILE A 25 -14.34 -10.44 -8.09
CA ILE A 25 -15.45 -9.66 -8.67
C ILE A 25 -16.48 -9.29 -7.60
N LEU A 26 -16.82 -10.21 -6.70
CA LEU A 26 -17.75 -9.96 -5.60
C LEU A 26 -17.22 -8.93 -4.59
N LEU A 27 -15.92 -8.97 -4.30
CA LEU A 27 -15.29 -8.03 -3.37
C LEU A 27 -15.10 -6.64 -3.98
N LEU A 28 -15.05 -6.53 -5.30
CA LEU A 28 -14.77 -5.27 -6.00
C LEU A 28 -15.82 -4.19 -5.65
N PRO A 29 -17.14 -4.40 -5.80
CA PRO A 29 -18.14 -3.43 -5.34
C PRO A 29 -18.04 -3.09 -3.86
N VAL A 30 -17.79 -4.07 -2.99
CA VAL A 30 -17.66 -3.85 -1.54
C VAL A 30 -16.48 -2.93 -1.24
N TYR A 31 -15.36 -3.11 -1.92
CA TYR A 31 -14.18 -2.28 -1.75
C TYR A 31 -14.42 -0.85 -2.25
N PHE A 32 -15.03 -0.70 -3.43
CA PHE A 32 -15.35 0.60 -4.00
C PHE A 32 -16.43 1.35 -3.20
N ILE A 33 -17.44 0.66 -2.68
CA ILE A 33 -18.49 1.25 -1.86
C ILE A 33 -17.92 1.59 -0.48
N GLY A 34 -17.24 0.66 0.18
CA GLY A 34 -16.65 0.87 1.50
C GLY A 34 -15.60 1.99 1.50
N VAL A 35 -14.58 1.89 0.65
CA VAL A 35 -13.49 2.88 0.59
C VAL A 35 -13.93 4.15 -0.15
N GLY A 36 -14.69 4.01 -1.24
CA GLY A 36 -15.14 5.16 -2.02
C GLY A 36 -16.10 6.04 -1.23
N ILE A 37 -17.13 5.47 -0.60
CA ILE A 37 -18.07 6.26 0.21
C ILE A 37 -17.35 6.87 1.41
N THR A 38 -16.49 6.13 2.12
CA THR A 38 -15.72 6.70 3.25
C THR A 38 -14.81 7.85 2.79
N SER A 39 -14.21 7.76 1.60
CA SER A 39 -13.41 8.84 1.04
C SER A 39 -14.22 10.09 0.68
N ILE A 40 -15.43 9.90 0.11
CA ILE A 40 -16.37 10.97 -0.20
C ILE A 40 -16.82 11.65 1.09
N ILE A 41 -17.19 10.88 2.11
CA ILE A 41 -17.58 11.37 3.43
C ILE A 41 -16.44 12.17 4.07
N ALA A 42 -15.22 11.63 4.10
CA ALA A 42 -14.07 12.33 4.68
C ALA A 42 -13.76 13.65 3.94
N LYS A 43 -13.91 13.67 2.61
CA LYS A 43 -13.80 14.90 1.80
C LYS A 43 -14.88 15.92 2.17
N LEU A 44 -16.13 15.49 2.37
CA LEU A 44 -17.23 16.34 2.84
C LEU A 44 -16.92 16.98 4.20
N PHE A 45 -16.30 16.23 5.12
CA PHE A 45 -15.89 16.73 6.44
C PHE A 45 -14.57 17.51 6.44
N LYS A 46 -14.00 17.84 5.27
CA LYS A 46 -12.69 18.49 5.11
C LYS A 46 -11.55 17.78 5.88
N LYS A 47 -11.72 16.50 6.24
CA LYS A 47 -10.66 15.67 6.81
C LYS A 47 -9.78 15.22 5.66
N GLY A 48 -8.67 15.93 5.44
CA GLY A 48 -7.64 15.47 4.53
C GLY A 48 -7.02 14.18 5.09
N PHE A 49 -7.17 13.06 4.38
CA PHE A 49 -6.48 11.81 4.73
C PHE A 49 -4.96 11.99 4.77
N LEU A 50 -4.46 12.86 3.91
CA LEU A 50 -3.08 13.27 3.84
C LEU A 50 -3.06 14.76 4.13
N ASN A 51 -2.23 15.19 5.06
CA ASN A 51 -2.02 16.59 5.38
C ASN A 51 -1.18 17.24 4.25
N LEU A 52 -1.72 17.24 3.02
CA LEU A 52 -1.11 17.75 1.79
C LEU A 52 -1.06 19.28 1.74
N LYS A 53 -1.45 19.95 2.83
CA LYS A 53 -1.09 21.35 3.00
C LYS A 53 0.42 21.40 2.91
N LYS A 54 0.92 22.10 1.90
CA LYS A 54 2.31 22.53 1.82
C LYS A 54 2.50 23.46 3.01
N GLU A 55 2.68 22.90 4.20
CA GLU A 55 3.14 23.67 5.32
C GLU A 55 4.48 24.21 4.85
N ASN A 56 4.59 25.54 4.73
CA ASN A 56 5.87 26.24 4.63
C ASN A 56 6.68 26.05 5.93
N LYS A 57 6.64 24.86 6.53
CA LYS A 57 7.64 24.42 7.48
C LYS A 57 8.91 24.34 6.65
N LYS A 58 9.83 25.26 6.94
CA LYS A 58 11.25 25.07 6.67
C LYS A 58 11.52 23.62 7.01
N SER A 59 11.89 22.82 6.01
CA SER A 59 12.21 21.43 6.21
C SER A 59 13.14 21.31 7.41
N TYR A 60 12.96 20.27 8.24
CA TYR A 60 13.99 19.91 9.24
C TYR A 60 15.33 19.57 8.57
N TRP A 61 15.31 19.36 7.25
CA TRP A 61 16.47 19.45 6.38
C TRP A 61 17.03 20.88 6.44
N THR A 62 18.00 21.08 7.33
CA THR A 62 18.99 22.13 7.20
C THR A 62 19.85 21.78 6.00
N ASN A 63 20.22 22.76 5.17
CA ASN A 63 21.37 22.60 4.27
C ASN A 63 22.59 22.46 5.17
N ASN A 64 22.89 21.23 5.57
CA ASN A 64 24.17 20.90 6.16
C ASN A 64 25.18 21.03 5.02
N GLU A 65 25.63 22.26 4.78
CA GLU A 65 27.01 22.46 4.34
C GLU A 65 27.81 21.60 5.30
N VAL A 66 28.47 20.56 4.79
CA VAL A 66 29.35 19.70 5.57
C VAL A 66 30.48 20.61 6.04
N LYS A 67 30.23 21.36 7.12
CA LYS A 67 31.28 21.95 7.91
C LYS A 67 32.10 20.74 8.31
N LYS A 68 33.35 20.71 7.87
CA LYS A 68 34.36 19.77 8.35
C LYS A 68 34.47 19.99 9.86
N GLY A 69 33.53 19.45 10.62
CA GLY A 69 33.64 19.30 12.06
C GLY A 69 34.82 18.38 12.33
N GLU A 70 35.47 18.60 13.47
CA GLU A 70 36.57 17.75 13.91
C GLU A 70 36.11 16.29 13.85
N ILE A 71 36.92 15.46 13.22
CA ILE A 71 36.60 14.06 12.87
C ILE A 71 36.13 13.27 14.10
N GLU A 72 36.55 13.66 15.31
CA GLU A 72 36.07 13.17 16.59
C GLU A 72 34.54 13.15 16.75
N ASP A 73 33.83 14.17 16.25
CA ASP A 73 32.37 14.28 16.41
C ASP A 73 31.62 13.22 15.58
N TYR A 74 32.23 12.76 14.49
CA TYR A 74 31.68 11.69 13.66
C TYR A 74 31.91 10.30 14.25
N TYR A 75 33.03 10.10 14.97
CA TYR A 75 33.33 8.82 15.60
C TYR A 75 32.40 8.46 16.77
N ARG A 76 31.71 9.44 17.37
CA ARG A 76 30.77 9.22 18.48
C ARG A 76 29.33 8.87 18.06
N GLN A 77 29.05 8.77 16.76
CA GLN A 77 27.70 8.49 16.25
C GLN A 77 27.40 7.01 16.00
N PHE A 78 28.40 6.13 16.12
CA PHE A 78 28.28 4.67 16.07
C PHE A 78 28.73 4.06 17.39
#